data_AF-A0A7K2IZ60-F1
#
_entry.id   AF-A0A7K2IZ60-F1
#
_cell.length_a   1.000
_cell.length_b   1.000
_cell.length_c   1.000
_cell.angle_alpha   90.00
_cell.angle_beta   90.00
_cell.angle_gamma   90.00
#
_symmetry.space_group_name_H-M   'P 1'
#
loop_
_entity.id
_entity.type
_entity.pdbx_description
1 polymer ?
#
loop_
_entity_poly.entity_id
_entity_poly.type
_entity_poly.pdbx_seq_one_letter_code
_entity_poly.pdbx_strand_id
1 'polypeptide(L)'
;MSERPSAPGGGRNTRHPTGIRVVLCLLALFALAAGPFGYLMGLDADSHAGSAAEWFTLAFGAAVGIPFLAAAVATVAGDRRAALWSLALLLWPVVFVVVIHLLRSAG
;
A
#
# COMPACT_ATOMS: atom_id res chain seq x y z
N MET A 1 15.00 -18.10 46.50
CA MET A 1 15.72 -17.17 45.61
C MET A 1 15.93 -17.88 44.29
N SER A 2 15.22 -17.47 43.24
CA SER A 2 15.35 -18.06 41.89
C SER A 2 15.89 -16.96 40.98
N GLU A 3 17.20 -16.99 40.74
CA GLU A 3 17.85 -16.17 39.74
C GLU A 3 17.49 -16.72 38.36
N ARG A 4 16.51 -16.10 37.69
CA ARG A 4 16.39 -16.27 36.25
C ARG A 4 17.44 -15.39 35.59
N PRO A 5 18.27 -15.93 34.67
CA PRO A 5 19.18 -15.12 33.89
C PRO A 5 18.38 -14.10 33.08
N SER A 6 18.56 -12.82 33.38
CA SER A 6 18.12 -11.72 32.53
C SER A 6 18.88 -11.83 31.20
N ALA A 7 18.23 -12.30 30.14
CA ALA A 7 18.85 -12.38 28.82
C ALA A 7 19.35 -10.97 28.42
N PRO A 8 20.67 -10.76 28.26
CA PRO A 8 21.21 -9.48 27.86
C PRO A 8 21.22 -9.45 26.34
N GLY A 9 20.12 -9.02 25.73
CA GLY A 9 20.07 -9.02 24.27
C GLY A 9 18.70 -8.77 23.67
N GLY A 10 17.95 -7.79 24.20
CA GLY A 10 16.92 -7.13 23.41
C GLY A 10 17.64 -6.44 22.24
N GLY A 11 17.77 -7.17 21.12
CA GLY A 11 18.49 -6.75 19.93
C GLY A 11 18.09 -5.32 19.59
N ARG A 12 19.01 -4.39 19.87
CA ARG A 12 18.83 -2.98 19.60
C ARG A 12 18.75 -2.88 18.08
N ASN A 13 17.53 -2.82 17.57
CA ASN A 13 17.21 -2.78 16.16
C ASN A 13 18.04 -1.65 15.55
N THR A 14 19.08 -1.99 14.78
CA THR A 14 19.93 -1.04 14.07
C THR A 14 19.20 -0.38 12.90
N ARG A 15 17.89 -0.67 12.73
CA ARG A 15 16.99 -0.03 11.78
C ARG A 15 16.90 1.46 12.09
N HIS A 16 17.59 2.24 11.28
CA HIS A 16 17.45 3.68 11.26
C HIS A 16 15.95 4.01 11.06
N PRO A 17 15.24 4.58 12.06
CA PRO A 17 13.79 4.77 12.01
C PRO A 17 13.37 5.62 10.80
N THR A 18 14.25 6.47 10.29
CA THR A 18 14.01 7.25 9.07
C THR A 18 13.93 6.38 7.82
N GLY A 19 14.74 5.32 7.70
CA GLY A 19 14.74 4.45 6.51
C GLY A 19 13.39 3.75 6.33
N ILE A 20 12.84 3.21 7.42
CA ILE A 20 11.51 2.59 7.41
C ILE A 20 10.44 3.63 7.03
N ARG A 21 10.47 4.83 7.61
CA ARG A 21 9.49 5.88 7.28
C ARG A 21 9.55 6.28 5.81
N VAL A 22 10.75 6.42 5.25
CA VAL A 22 10.93 6.71 3.82
C VAL A 22 10.33 5.59 2.96
N VAL A 23 10.62 4.33 3.27
CA VAL A 23 10.04 3.19 2.55
C VAL A 23 8.52 3.19 2.63
N LEU A 24 7.96 3.37 3.83
CA LEU A 24 6.50 3.41 4.01
C LEU A 24 5.85 4.57 3.24
N CYS A 25 6.48 5.75 3.22
CA CYS A 25 6.02 6.86 2.40
C CYS A 25 6.06 6.53 0.91
N LEU A 26 7.15 5.94 0.40
CA LEU A 26 7.27 5.56 -1.01
C LEU A 26 6.22 4.53 -1.41
N LEU A 27 5.98 3.52 -0.57
CA LEU A 27 4.93 2.54 -0.79
C LEU A 27 3.54 3.18 -0.79
N ALA A 28 3.25 4.06 0.17
CA ALA A 28 1.98 4.79 0.21
C ALA A 28 1.76 5.64 -1.06
N LEU A 29 2.78 6.40 -1.50
CA LEU A 29 2.71 7.20 -2.72
C LEU A 29 2.49 6.32 -3.96
N PHE A 30 3.18 5.18 -4.04
CA PHE A 30 3.04 4.27 -5.16
C PHE A 30 1.64 3.65 -5.19
N ALA A 31 1.08 3.25 -4.04
CA ALA A 31 -0.30 2.79 -3.94
C ALA A 31 -1.32 3.85 -4.37
N LEU A 32 -1.08 5.12 -3.98
CA LEU A 32 -1.96 6.24 -4.31
C LEU A 32 -1.98 6.55 -5.80
N ALA A 33 -0.83 6.46 -6.49
CA ALA A 33 -0.70 6.85 -7.89
C ALA A 33 -0.97 5.70 -8.87
N ALA A 34 -0.37 4.52 -8.64
CA ALA A 34 -0.39 3.43 -9.61
C ALA A 34 -1.77 2.76 -9.74
N GLY A 35 -2.56 2.73 -8.66
CA GLY A 35 -3.94 2.22 -8.67
C GLY A 35 -4.84 2.98 -9.65
N PRO A 36 -5.07 4.29 -9.44
CA PRO A 36 -5.87 5.11 -10.34
C PRO A 36 -5.34 5.12 -11.78
N PHE A 37 -4.01 5.19 -11.95
CA PHE A 37 -3.39 5.18 -13.28
C PHE A 37 -3.68 3.88 -14.04
N GLY A 38 -3.42 2.73 -13.41
CA GLY A 38 -3.72 1.42 -14.02
C GLY A 38 -5.22 1.26 -14.31
N TYR A 39 -6.09 1.79 -13.45
CA TYR A 39 -7.53 1.73 -13.65
C TYR A 39 -7.98 2.53 -14.88
N LEU A 40 -7.45 3.74 -15.06
CA LEU A 40 -7.72 4.57 -16.23
C LEU A 40 -7.21 3.90 -17.51
N MET A 41 -6.01 3.31 -17.48
CA MET A 41 -5.46 2.56 -18.62
C MET A 41 -6.31 1.33 -18.96
N GLY A 42 -6.86 0.64 -17.95
CA GLY A 42 -7.77 -0.49 -18.18
C GLY A 42 -9.05 -0.07 -18.90
N LEU A 43 -9.66 1.03 -18.47
CA LEU A 43 -10.85 1.59 -19.13
C LEU A 43 -10.58 2.04 -20.57
N ASP A 44 -9.37 2.51 -20.87
CA ASP A 44 -8.97 2.91 -22.23
C ASP A 44 -8.61 1.70 -23.10
N ALA A 45 -7.96 0.68 -22.51
CA ALA A 45 -7.56 -0.54 -23.21
C ALA A 45 -8.75 -1.41 -23.68
N ASP A 46 -9.88 -1.37 -22.95
CA ASP A 46 -11.13 -1.98 -23.37
C ASP A 46 -11.59 -1.45 -24.75
N SER A 47 -11.26 -0.20 -25.07
CA SER A 47 -11.66 0.40 -26.35
C SER A 47 -10.73 0.07 -27.52
N HIS A 48 -9.54 -0.50 -27.29
CA HIS A 48 -8.53 -0.62 -28.36
C HIS A 48 -7.84 -1.99 -28.51
N ALA A 49 -7.74 -2.87 -27.48
CA ALA A 49 -6.88 -4.07 -27.64
C ALA A 49 -7.08 -5.26 -26.67
N GLY A 50 -8.07 -5.28 -25.77
CA GLY A 50 -8.32 -6.44 -24.90
C GLY A 50 -7.28 -6.68 -23.79
N SER A 51 -6.34 -5.76 -23.57
CA SER A 51 -5.37 -5.79 -22.46
C SER A 51 -5.92 -5.18 -21.16
N ALA A 52 -7.21 -4.85 -21.12
CA ALA A 52 -7.84 -4.23 -19.95
C ALA A 52 -7.69 -5.07 -18.67
N ALA A 53 -7.78 -6.40 -18.78
CA ALA A 53 -7.59 -7.30 -17.65
C ALA A 53 -6.20 -7.18 -17.00
N GLU A 54 -5.16 -6.96 -17.80
CA GLU A 54 -3.78 -6.78 -17.31
C GLU A 54 -3.68 -5.47 -16.52
N TRP A 55 -4.21 -4.38 -17.08
CA TRP A 55 -4.23 -3.07 -16.43
C TRP A 55 -5.04 -3.05 -15.14
N PHE A 56 -6.21 -3.68 -15.12
CA PHE A 56 -7.00 -3.81 -13.89
C PHE A 56 -6.28 -4.66 -12.84
N THR A 57 -5.57 -5.72 -13.26
CA THR A 57 -4.76 -6.54 -12.35
C THR A 57 -3.62 -5.72 -11.75
N LEU A 58 -2.90 -4.93 -12.55
CA LEU A 58 -1.85 -4.03 -12.08
C LEU A 58 -2.41 -2.96 -11.13
N ALA A 59 -3.55 -2.36 -11.48
CA ALA A 59 -4.22 -1.36 -10.64
C ALA A 59 -4.59 -1.92 -9.27
N PHE A 60 -5.21 -3.11 -9.24
CA PHE A 60 -5.60 -3.79 -8.01
C PHE A 60 -4.38 -4.24 -7.20
N GLY A 61 -3.40 -4.85 -7.86
CA GLY A 61 -2.14 -5.26 -7.24
C GLY A 61 -1.43 -4.09 -6.56
N ALA A 62 -1.40 -2.93 -7.21
CA ALA A 62 -0.85 -1.72 -6.62
C ALA A 62 -1.71 -1.22 -5.44
N ALA A 63 -3.00 -1.01 -5.65
CA ALA A 63 -3.87 -0.36 -4.67
C ALA A 63 -4.22 -1.24 -3.46
N VAL A 64 -4.01 -2.55 -3.52
CA VAL A 64 -4.29 -3.49 -2.42
C VAL A 64 -3.01 -4.16 -1.92
N GLY A 65 -2.17 -4.66 -2.83
CA GLY A 65 -0.95 -5.36 -2.48
C GLY A 65 0.08 -4.46 -1.79
N ILE A 66 0.25 -3.22 -2.27
CA ILE A 66 1.23 -2.29 -1.67
C ILE A 66 0.83 -1.86 -0.26
N PRO A 67 -0.44 -1.51 0.04
CA PRO A 67 -0.89 -1.31 1.42
C PRO A 67 -0.60 -2.48 2.36
N PHE A 68 -0.83 -3.73 1.93
CA PHE A 68 -0.49 -4.90 2.73
C PHE A 68 1.02 -5.06 2.93
N LEU A 69 1.83 -4.83 1.89
CA LEU A 69 3.29 -4.83 2.01
C LEU A 69 3.77 -3.75 3.00
N ALA A 70 3.23 -2.54 2.90
CA ALA A 70 3.57 -1.45 3.82
C ALA A 70 3.15 -1.76 5.27
N ALA A 71 1.98 -2.37 5.47
CA ALA A 71 1.54 -2.83 6.79
C ALA A 71 2.49 -3.89 7.35
N ALA A 72 2.91 -4.86 6.54
CA ALA A 72 3.86 -5.89 6.96
C ALA A 72 5.25 -5.31 7.30
N VAL A 73 5.77 -4.37 6.49
CA VAL A 73 7.04 -3.69 6.80
C VAL A 73 6.94 -2.93 8.12
N ALA A 74 5.83 -2.23 8.36
CA ALA A 74 5.58 -1.48 9.59
C ALA A 74 5.46 -2.39 10.83
N THR A 75 4.81 -3.56 10.73
CA THR A 75 4.71 -4.51 11.85
C THR A 75 6.06 -5.11 12.21
N VAL A 76 6.89 -5.49 11.23
CA VAL A 76 8.27 -5.96 11.48
C VAL A 76 9.14 -4.84 12.08
N ALA A 77 8.82 -3.58 11.77
CA ALA A 77 9.48 -2.41 12.38
C ALA A 77 8.97 -2.06 13.79
N GLY A 78 7.89 -2.67 14.27
CA GLY A 78 7.27 -2.33 15.56
C GLY A 78 6.45 -1.04 15.55
N ASP A 79 6.12 -0.48 14.37
CA ASP A 79 5.30 0.72 14.24
C ASP A 79 3.83 0.38 13.98
N ARG A 80 3.09 0.19 15.08
CA ARG A 80 1.65 -0.14 15.02
C ARG A 80 0.83 0.95 14.32
N ARG A 81 1.19 2.22 14.50
CA ARG A 81 0.42 3.34 13.94
C ARG A 81 0.59 3.38 12.43
N ALA A 82 1.81 3.23 11.94
CA ALA A 82 2.07 3.16 10.51
C ALA A 82 1.42 1.93 9.87
N ALA A 83 1.40 0.78 10.54
CA ALA A 83 0.68 -0.40 10.05
C ALA A 83 -0.82 -0.14 9.86
N LEU A 84 -1.47 0.51 10.84
CA LEU A 84 -2.90 0.87 10.74
C LEU A 84 -3.16 1.88 9.62
N TRP A 85 -2.29 2.88 9.45
CA TRP A 85 -2.40 3.83 8.33
C TRP A 85 -2.23 3.16 6.97
N SER A 86 -1.29 2.22 6.85
CA SER A 86 -1.14 1.42 5.64
C SER A 86 -2.42 0.62 5.35
N LEU A 87 -3.05 0.01 6.36
CA LEU A 87 -4.33 -0.69 6.17
C LEU A 87 -5.48 0.25 5.79
N ALA A 88 -5.49 1.49 6.29
CA ALA A 88 -6.49 2.48 5.90
C ALA A 88 -6.44 2.81 4.41
N LEU A 89 -5.28 2.69 3.75
CA LEU A 89 -5.15 2.85 2.31
C LEU A 89 -5.93 1.79 1.49
N LEU A 90 -6.39 0.69 2.10
CA LEU A 90 -7.27 -0.29 1.44
C LEU A 90 -8.64 0.29 1.07
N LEU A 91 -9.01 1.47 1.60
CA LEU A 91 -10.18 2.22 1.16
C LEU A 91 -9.96 2.93 -0.17
N TRP A 92 -8.70 3.16 -0.58
CA TRP A 92 -8.34 3.93 -1.76
C TRP A 92 -8.95 3.40 -3.07
N PRO A 93 -8.96 2.08 -3.37
CA PRO A 93 -9.66 1.50 -4.53
C PRO A 93 -11.10 1.98 -4.68
N VAL A 94 -11.86 1.95 -3.58
CA VAL A 94 -13.26 2.36 -3.60
C VAL A 94 -13.36 3.86 -3.91
N VAL A 95 -12.52 4.68 -3.27
CA VAL A 95 -12.52 6.14 -3.46
C VAL A 95 -12.23 6.49 -4.92
N PHE A 96 -11.14 6.01 -5.51
CA PHE A 96 -10.79 6.42 -6.87
C PHE A 96 -11.75 5.85 -7.91
N VAL A 97 -12.26 4.63 -7.75
CA VAL A 97 -13.25 4.05 -8.69
C VAL A 97 -14.52 4.89 -8.69
N VAL A 98 -15.04 5.24 -7.50
CA VAL A 98 -16.24 6.08 -7.38
C VAL A 98 -15.99 7.46 -8.01
N VAL A 99 -14.88 8.12 -7.68
CA VAL A 99 -14.55 9.45 -8.23
C VAL A 99 -14.44 9.40 -9.75
N ILE A 100 -13.74 8.41 -10.32
CA ILE A 100 -13.58 8.26 -11.77
C ILE A 100 -14.94 8.08 -12.45
N HIS A 101 -15.83 7.25 -11.89
CA HIS A 101 -17.16 7.04 -12.47
C HIS A 101 -18.05 8.26 -12.38
N LEU A 102 -18.02 8.99 -11.26
CA LEU A 102 -18.76 10.24 -11.10
C LEU A 102 -18.27 11.32 -12.08
N LEU A 103 -16.96 11.41 -12.31
CA LEU A 103 -16.40 12.35 -13.28
C LEU A 103 -16.77 11.98 -14.72
N ARG A 104 -16.84 10.69 -15.05
CA ARG A 104 -17.22 10.20 -16.38
C ARG A 104 -18.72 10.26 -16.66
N SER A 105 -19.58 10.28 -15.64
CA SER A 105 -21.02 10.43 -15.81
C SER A 105 -21.50 11.88 -15.84
N ALA A 106 -20.65 12.82 -15.38
CA ALA A 106 -20.93 14.24 -15.37
C ALA A 106 -20.57 14.97 -16.68
N GLY A 107 -19.91 14.29 -17.62
CA GLY A 107 -19.55 14.79 -18.96
C GLY A 107 -20.11 13.89 -20.05
#